data_AF-A0A931LLL4-F1
#
_entry.id   AF-A0A931LLL4-F1
#
_cell.length_a   1.000
_cell.length_b   1.000
_cell.length_c   1.000
_cell.angle_alpha   90.00
_cell.angle_beta   90.00
_cell.angle_gamma   90.00
#
_symmetry.space_group_name_H-M   'P 1'
#
loop_
_entity.id
_entity.type
_entity.pdbx_description
1 polymer ?
#
loop_
_entity_poly.entity_id
_entity_poly.type
_entity_poly.pdbx_seq_one_letter_code
_entity_poly.pdbx_strand_id
1 'polypeptide(L)'
;MKKFLVIGLALAFFISVIGGAQQPTENGTFAYQITKKSTGTTEKAGEESFVLQKQADGTFRLVSSFKALSEELKAEYGTDDLFSLDMTTDANSRLVNYKITSKTIKGQFDVLVAVTNGQVAKIVLKTKDPAGKETSSEREVILGKDGDPDQVQPLIATGFAGSDLLVLQKFITANVKENKKSFLALDPFRLTSPVVKLDIERLAPVKIKTDKDTIDVQRVGVTFKDEKGETFSLELLSKDNVLQGITAEEPTSKLLIYRSDLYPKGFEVVK
;
A
#
# COMPACT_ATOMS: atom_id res chain seq x y z
N MET A 1 -57.55 50.76 13.17
CA MET A 1 -56.68 51.22 12.07
C MET A 1 -55.33 50.51 12.20
N LYS A 2 -54.81 49.91 11.11
CA LYS A 2 -53.43 49.40 10.88
C LYS A 2 -52.88 48.37 11.91
N LYS A 3 -52.91 47.06 11.63
CA LYS A 3 -52.00 46.22 10.80
C LYS A 3 -50.78 45.67 11.59
N PHE A 4 -50.74 44.33 11.78
CA PHE A 4 -49.61 43.37 11.81
C PHE A 4 -48.44 43.62 12.80
N LEU A 5 -47.70 42.67 13.39
CA LEU A 5 -47.32 41.31 13.01
C LEU A 5 -46.74 40.58 14.26
N VAL A 6 -46.71 39.25 14.17
CA VAL A 6 -46.15 38.20 15.06
C VAL A 6 -44.64 38.35 15.34
N ILE A 7 -44.14 37.66 16.39
CA ILE A 7 -42.77 37.09 16.67
C ILE A 7 -42.37 37.42 18.14
N GLY A 8 -41.87 36.53 19.00
CA GLY A 8 -41.33 35.20 18.80
C GLY A 8 -41.12 34.47 20.12
N LEU A 9 -41.18 33.15 20.00
CA LEU A 9 -41.07 32.11 21.02
C LEU A 9 -39.60 31.71 21.21
N ALA A 10 -39.25 31.42 22.47
CA ALA A 10 -38.38 30.33 22.93
C ALA A 10 -36.85 30.30 22.67
N LEU A 11 -36.17 30.14 23.81
CA LEU A 11 -35.02 29.26 24.09
C LEU A 11 -33.72 29.46 23.30
N ALA A 12 -32.81 30.19 23.93
CA ALA A 12 -31.38 29.99 23.76
C ALA A 12 -30.94 28.75 24.55
N PHE A 13 -30.92 27.59 23.90
CA PHE A 13 -30.03 26.49 24.29
C PHE A 13 -28.86 26.48 23.31
N PHE A 14 -27.70 26.94 23.78
CA PHE A 14 -26.43 26.76 23.09
C PHE A 14 -26.10 25.26 23.07
N ILE A 15 -26.44 24.57 21.98
CA ILE A 15 -25.77 23.33 21.60
C ILE A 15 -24.68 23.74 20.61
N SER A 16 -23.49 24.03 21.12
CA SER A 16 -22.29 24.05 20.30
C SER A 16 -21.98 22.60 19.90
N VAL A 17 -22.57 22.14 18.80
CA VAL A 17 -22.07 20.97 18.08
C VAL A 17 -20.70 21.37 17.54
N ILE A 18 -19.64 21.03 18.27
CA ILE A 18 -18.30 21.00 17.70
C ILE A 18 -18.35 19.89 16.65
N GLY A 19 -18.64 20.27 15.41
CA GLY A 19 -18.43 19.43 14.25
C GLY A 19 -16.94 19.19 14.15
N GLY A 20 -16.45 18.14 14.80
CA GLY A 20 -15.16 17.58 14.45
C GLY A 20 -15.25 17.19 12.99
N ALA A 21 -14.62 17.97 12.11
CA ALA A 21 -14.47 17.59 10.71
C ALA A 21 -13.83 16.19 10.72
N GLN A 22 -14.63 15.19 10.34
CA GLN A 22 -14.17 13.82 10.26
C GLN A 22 -12.94 13.84 9.34
N GLN A 23 -11.77 13.55 9.92
CA GLN A 23 -10.52 13.60 9.17
C GLN A 23 -10.67 12.67 7.95
N PRO A 24 -10.16 13.07 6.77
CA PRO A 24 -10.33 12.25 5.57
C PRO A 24 -9.75 10.87 5.82
N THR A 25 -10.62 9.87 5.73
CA THR A 25 -10.30 8.45 5.88
C THR A 25 -10.56 7.78 4.54
N GLU A 26 -9.55 7.13 4.00
CA GLU A 26 -9.70 6.20 2.88
C GLU A 26 -9.67 4.77 3.44
N ASN A 27 -10.63 3.94 3.05
CA ASN A 27 -10.66 2.53 3.42
C ASN A 27 -11.12 1.71 2.21
N GLY A 28 -10.87 0.41 2.27
CA GLY A 28 -11.27 -0.51 1.22
C GLY A 28 -10.67 -1.89 1.40
N THR A 29 -10.81 -2.70 0.36
CA THR A 29 -10.29 -4.06 0.33
C THR A 29 -9.63 -4.31 -1.01
N PHE A 30 -8.39 -4.79 -0.99
CA PHE A 30 -7.73 -5.32 -2.18
C PHE A 30 -8.00 -6.81 -2.29
N ALA A 31 -8.49 -7.29 -3.42
CA ALA A 31 -8.53 -8.71 -3.74
C ALA A 31 -7.35 -9.08 -4.63
N TYR A 32 -6.74 -10.23 -4.35
CA TYR A 32 -5.58 -10.77 -5.05
C TYR A 32 -6.04 -11.93 -5.93
N GLN A 33 -5.94 -11.74 -7.24
CA GLN A 33 -6.28 -12.75 -8.23
C GLN A 33 -5.03 -13.24 -8.94
N ILE A 34 -4.82 -14.56 -8.92
CA ILE A 34 -3.73 -15.21 -9.61
C ILE A 34 -4.31 -15.98 -10.79
N THR A 35 -3.81 -15.70 -11.99
CA THR A 35 -4.14 -16.44 -13.21
C THR A 35 -2.96 -17.29 -13.62
N LYS A 36 -3.11 -18.62 -13.61
CA LYS A 36 -2.09 -19.55 -14.09
C LYS A 36 -2.09 -19.53 -15.63
N LYS A 37 -0.96 -19.15 -16.25
CA LYS A 37 -0.89 -18.99 -17.72
C LYS A 37 -1.04 -20.30 -18.48
N SER A 38 -0.59 -21.41 -17.90
CA SER A 38 -0.66 -22.74 -18.52
C SER A 38 -2.08 -23.28 -18.65
N THR A 39 -2.97 -22.93 -17.71
CA THR A 39 -4.35 -23.45 -17.68
C THR A 39 -5.40 -22.37 -17.93
N GLY A 40 -5.03 -21.08 -17.86
CA GLY A 40 -5.97 -19.96 -17.88
C GLY A 40 -6.83 -19.86 -16.61
N THR A 41 -6.62 -20.73 -15.62
CA THR A 41 -7.42 -20.76 -14.39
C THR A 41 -7.09 -19.53 -13.54
N THR A 42 -8.12 -18.81 -13.13
CA THR A 42 -8.03 -17.68 -12.22
C THR A 42 -8.57 -18.07 -10.86
N GLU A 43 -7.82 -17.81 -9.80
CA GLU A 43 -8.26 -17.97 -8.42
C GLU A 43 -8.13 -16.67 -7.63
N LYS A 44 -9.02 -16.45 -6.66
CA LYS A 44 -8.82 -15.42 -5.63
C LYS A 44 -7.93 -15.99 -4.54
N ALA A 45 -6.67 -15.56 -4.51
CA ALA A 45 -5.67 -16.00 -3.56
C ALA A 45 -5.93 -15.46 -2.15
N GLY A 46 -6.35 -14.20 -2.04
CA GLY A 46 -6.58 -13.55 -0.76
C GLY A 46 -7.18 -12.16 -0.88
N GLU A 47 -7.43 -11.55 0.27
CA GLU A 47 -7.94 -10.20 0.40
C GLU A 47 -7.18 -9.44 1.48
N GLU A 48 -6.93 -8.15 1.24
CA GLU A 48 -6.29 -7.25 2.17
C GLU A 48 -7.23 -6.08 2.47
N SER A 49 -7.73 -6.02 3.69
CA SER A 49 -8.50 -4.85 4.14
C SER A 49 -7.54 -3.78 4.64
N PHE A 50 -7.82 -2.51 4.34
CA PHE A 50 -6.98 -1.41 4.77
C PHE A 50 -7.79 -0.19 5.23
N VAL A 51 -7.15 0.62 6.09
CA VAL A 51 -7.62 1.94 6.51
C VAL A 51 -6.44 2.89 6.52
N LEU A 52 -6.53 3.96 5.73
CA LEU A 52 -5.62 5.09 5.70
C LEU A 52 -6.31 6.31 6.31
N GLN A 53 -5.76 6.83 7.40
CA GLN A 53 -6.33 7.94 8.15
C GLN A 53 -5.29 9.04 8.35
N LYS A 54 -5.69 10.29 8.10
CA LYS A 54 -4.90 11.46 8.52
C LYS A 54 -4.96 11.59 10.03
N GLN A 55 -3.80 11.72 10.69
CA GLN A 55 -3.67 11.91 12.13
C GLN A 55 -3.70 13.39 12.51
N ALA A 56 -3.79 13.68 13.81
CA ALA A 56 -3.85 15.05 14.34
C ALA A 56 -2.57 15.86 14.08
N ASP A 57 -1.41 15.20 14.05
CA ASP A 57 -0.11 15.81 13.76
C ASP A 57 0.15 16.02 12.25
N GLY A 58 -0.83 15.69 11.40
CA GLY A 58 -0.75 15.84 9.95
C GLY A 58 -0.10 14.66 9.21
N THR A 59 0.40 13.65 9.92
CA THR A 59 0.84 12.38 9.33
C THR A 59 -0.35 11.54 8.88
N PHE A 60 -0.08 10.47 8.13
CA PHE A 60 -1.08 9.48 7.72
C PHE A 60 -0.70 8.11 8.25
N ARG A 61 -1.64 7.47 8.94
CA ARG A 61 -1.49 6.10 9.40
C ARG A 61 -2.30 5.16 8.51
N LEU A 62 -1.62 4.15 7.98
CA LEU A 62 -2.17 3.07 7.20
C LEU A 62 -2.10 1.79 8.04
N VAL A 63 -3.23 1.15 8.26
CA VAL A 63 -3.27 -0.21 8.82
C VAL A 63 -3.89 -1.14 7.79
N SER A 64 -3.31 -2.33 7.62
CA SER A 64 -3.90 -3.36 6.76
C SER A 64 -3.70 -4.76 7.31
N SER A 65 -4.51 -5.70 6.83
CA SER A 65 -4.37 -7.12 7.15
C SER A 65 -4.77 -7.96 5.97
N PHE A 66 -3.92 -8.91 5.62
CA PHE A 66 -4.14 -9.86 4.55
C PHE A 66 -4.68 -11.18 5.08
N LYS A 67 -5.73 -11.67 4.44
CA LYS A 67 -6.33 -12.98 4.65
C LYS A 67 -6.25 -13.81 3.38
N ALA A 68 -5.69 -15.02 3.48
CA ALA A 68 -5.74 -16.00 2.40
C ALA A 68 -7.17 -16.54 2.21
N LEU A 69 -7.61 -16.58 0.96
CA LEU A 69 -8.88 -17.19 0.56
C LEU A 69 -8.67 -18.56 -0.09
N SER A 70 -7.53 -18.75 -0.76
CA SER A 70 -7.17 -20.04 -1.37
C SER A 70 -6.89 -21.10 -0.30
N GLU A 71 -7.50 -22.28 -0.45
CA GLU A 71 -7.24 -23.43 0.43
C GLU A 71 -5.80 -23.92 0.33
N GLU A 72 -5.14 -23.74 -0.82
CA GLU A 72 -3.72 -24.07 -1.01
C GLU A 72 -2.84 -23.22 -0.09
N LEU A 73 -3.06 -21.89 -0.08
CA LEU A 73 -2.33 -20.98 0.80
C LEU A 73 -2.63 -21.25 2.27
N LYS A 74 -3.90 -21.47 2.64
CA LYS A 74 -4.27 -21.79 4.02
C LYS A 74 -3.60 -23.08 4.49
N ALA A 75 -3.57 -24.12 3.65
CA ALA A 75 -2.92 -25.38 3.98
C ALA A 75 -1.39 -25.21 4.08
N GLU A 76 -0.78 -24.44 3.18
CA GLU A 76 0.66 -24.20 3.16
C GLU A 76 1.16 -23.42 4.39
N TYR A 77 0.39 -22.42 4.84
CA TYR A 77 0.78 -21.55 5.96
C TYR A 77 0.09 -21.91 7.28
N GLY A 78 -0.89 -22.81 7.27
CA GLY A 78 -1.63 -23.25 8.46
C GLY A 78 -2.53 -22.19 9.08
N THR A 79 -2.81 -21.10 8.36
CA THR A 79 -3.66 -19.98 8.77
C THR A 79 -4.14 -19.21 7.53
N ASP A 80 -5.28 -18.54 7.65
CA ASP A 80 -5.71 -17.54 6.68
C ASP A 80 -5.10 -16.16 6.98
N ASP A 81 -4.83 -15.81 8.24
CA ASP A 81 -4.24 -14.53 8.65
C ASP A 81 -2.72 -14.49 8.37
N LEU A 82 -2.33 -14.18 7.13
CA LEU A 82 -0.92 -14.25 6.72
C LEU A 82 -0.09 -13.09 7.26
N PHE A 83 -0.60 -11.87 7.24
CA PHE A 83 0.13 -10.73 7.79
C PHE A 83 -0.77 -9.55 8.20
N SER A 84 -0.20 -8.69 9.04
CA SER A 84 -0.74 -7.37 9.35
C SER A 84 0.33 -6.30 9.17
N LEU A 85 -0.10 -5.12 8.74
CA LEU A 85 0.72 -3.96 8.47
C LEU A 85 0.22 -2.76 9.27
N ASP A 86 1.16 -1.99 9.82
CA ASP A 86 0.93 -0.65 10.38
C ASP A 86 2.04 0.28 9.89
N MET A 87 1.71 1.21 9.03
CA MET A 87 2.62 2.16 8.42
C MET A 87 2.19 3.59 8.76
N THR A 88 3.15 4.45 9.06
CA THR A 88 2.94 5.89 9.19
C THR A 88 3.77 6.62 8.15
N THR A 89 3.17 7.60 7.50
CA THR A 89 3.82 8.46 6.52
C THR A 89 3.60 9.93 6.82
N ASP A 90 4.49 10.80 6.35
CA ASP A 90 4.31 12.25 6.42
C ASP A 90 3.29 12.76 5.38
N ALA A 91 3.12 14.09 5.33
CA ALA A 91 2.21 14.72 4.39
C ALA A 91 2.58 14.53 2.90
N ASN A 92 3.82 14.15 2.60
CA ASN A 92 4.33 13.89 1.26
C ASN A 92 4.37 12.39 0.92
N SER A 93 3.72 11.55 1.74
CA SER A 93 3.72 10.08 1.61
C SER A 93 5.11 9.46 1.78
N ARG A 94 5.98 10.09 2.56
CA ARG A 94 7.29 9.56 2.96
C ARG A 94 7.15 8.77 4.26
N LEU A 95 7.84 7.65 4.35
CA LEU A 95 7.88 6.75 5.48
C LEU A 95 8.37 7.43 6.76
N VAL A 96 7.60 7.26 7.83
CA VAL A 96 7.98 7.61 9.20
C VAL A 96 8.16 6.33 10.02
N ASN A 97 7.18 5.42 9.97
CA ASN A 97 7.25 4.12 10.64
C ASN A 97 6.64 3.03 9.75
N TYR A 98 7.13 1.82 9.86
CA TYR A 98 6.57 0.64 9.22
C TYR A 98 6.68 -0.54 10.16
N LYS A 99 5.59 -1.28 10.30
CA LYS A 99 5.55 -2.54 11.02
C LYS A 99 4.79 -3.55 10.19
N ILE A 100 5.42 -4.67 9.87
CA ILE A 100 4.72 -5.84 9.32
C ILE A 100 4.99 -7.06 10.19
N THR A 101 3.93 -7.81 10.47
CA THR A 101 4.02 -9.02 11.28
C THR A 101 3.31 -10.17 10.58
N SER A 102 3.83 -11.38 10.81
CA SER A 102 3.23 -12.61 10.34
C SER A 102 3.46 -13.72 11.35
N LYS A 103 2.48 -14.61 11.48
CA LYS A 103 2.58 -15.82 12.30
C LYS A 103 1.89 -16.96 11.58
N THR A 104 2.69 -17.92 11.12
CA THR A 104 2.25 -19.07 10.34
C THR A 104 2.86 -20.36 10.91
N ILE A 105 2.46 -21.51 10.38
CA ILE A 105 3.09 -22.79 10.71
C ILE A 105 4.56 -22.84 10.25
N LYS A 106 4.94 -22.01 9.28
CA LYS A 106 6.31 -21.86 8.79
C LYS A 106 7.17 -20.94 9.66
N GLY A 107 6.61 -20.38 10.72
CA GLY A 107 7.31 -19.49 11.64
C GLY A 107 6.65 -18.11 11.72
N GLN A 108 7.37 -17.17 12.33
CA GLN A 108 6.89 -15.82 12.60
C GLN A 108 7.94 -14.81 12.20
N PHE A 109 7.49 -13.64 11.79
CA PHE A 109 8.36 -12.47 11.66
C PHE A 109 7.69 -11.21 12.21
N ASP A 110 8.52 -10.30 12.71
CA ASP A 110 8.17 -8.93 13.06
C ASP A 110 9.25 -8.03 12.47
N VAL A 111 8.87 -7.19 11.53
CA VAL A 111 9.74 -6.20 10.88
C VAL A 111 9.31 -4.83 11.33
N LEU A 112 10.25 -4.05 11.85
CA LEU A 112 10.05 -2.69 12.30
C LEU A 112 11.02 -1.77 11.56
N VAL A 113 10.51 -0.68 10.99
CA VAL A 113 11.31 0.43 10.48
C VAL A 113 10.87 1.70 11.17
N ALA A 114 11.83 2.44 11.71
CA ALA A 114 11.61 3.79 12.24
C ALA A 114 12.55 4.77 11.53
N VAL A 115 11.98 5.83 10.96
CA VAL A 115 12.72 6.88 10.26
C VAL A 115 12.80 8.11 11.16
N THR A 116 14.00 8.48 11.57
CA THR A 116 14.24 9.65 12.42
C THR A 116 14.66 10.84 11.57
N ASN A 117 13.96 11.98 11.75
CA ASN A 117 14.20 13.25 11.05
C ASN A 117 14.25 13.13 9.51
N GLY A 118 13.61 12.12 8.93
CA GLY A 118 13.68 11.84 7.48
C GLY A 118 15.05 11.35 6.97
N GLN A 119 16.02 11.12 7.87
CA GLN A 119 17.43 10.96 7.49
C GLN A 119 18.02 9.61 7.85
N VAL A 120 17.52 8.93 8.89
CA VAL A 120 18.06 7.66 9.35
C VAL A 120 16.93 6.67 9.53
N ALA A 121 17.00 5.55 8.81
CA ALA A 121 16.10 4.43 9.01
C ALA A 121 16.77 3.37 9.88
N LYS A 122 16.14 3.02 10.99
CA LYS A 122 16.48 1.85 11.80
C LYS A 122 15.54 0.71 11.47
N ILE A 123 16.09 -0.39 10.96
CA ILE A 123 15.37 -1.60 10.54
C ILE A 123 15.67 -2.69 11.56
N VAL A 124 14.63 -3.33 12.11
CA VAL A 124 14.74 -4.48 13.00
C VAL A 124 13.90 -5.61 12.42
N LEU A 125 14.53 -6.75 12.14
CA LEU A 125 13.85 -7.99 11.75
C LEU A 125 14.01 -9.00 12.88
N LYS A 126 12.89 -9.44 13.43
CA LYS A 126 12.81 -10.57 14.36
C LYS A 126 12.14 -11.72 13.66
N THR A 127 12.69 -12.93 13.78
CA THR A 127 12.05 -14.13 13.26
C THR A 127 12.02 -15.21 14.33
N LYS A 128 11.03 -16.10 14.21
CA LYS A 128 10.93 -17.34 14.98
C LYS A 128 10.66 -18.47 14.02
N ASP A 129 11.56 -19.45 13.96
CA ASP A 129 11.38 -20.61 13.08
C ASP A 129 10.32 -21.59 13.64
N PRO A 130 9.90 -22.61 12.88
CA PRO A 130 8.93 -23.61 13.35
C PRO A 130 9.38 -24.42 14.58
N ALA A 131 10.69 -24.54 14.80
CA ALA A 131 11.27 -25.19 15.97
C ALA A 131 11.29 -24.26 17.21
N GLY A 132 10.86 -23.01 17.06
CA GLY A 132 10.78 -22.02 18.12
C GLY A 132 12.09 -21.25 18.35
N LYS A 133 13.11 -21.43 17.51
CA LYS A 133 14.36 -20.68 17.61
C LYS A 133 14.13 -19.24 17.15
N GLU A 134 14.52 -18.30 18.00
CA GLU A 134 14.37 -16.87 17.73
C GLU A 134 15.68 -16.29 17.21
N THR A 135 15.57 -15.39 16.23
CA THR A 135 16.69 -14.56 15.76
C THR A 135 16.24 -13.11 15.68
N SER A 136 17.18 -12.20 15.92
CA SER A 136 16.96 -10.76 15.81
C SER A 136 18.14 -10.18 15.06
N SER A 137 17.87 -9.28 14.12
CA SER A 137 18.87 -8.56 13.37
C SER A 137 18.44 -7.11 13.21
N GLU A 138 19.42 -6.21 13.24
CA GLU A 138 19.20 -4.77 13.20
C GLU A 138 20.14 -4.14 12.18
N ARG A 139 19.66 -3.13 11.47
CA ARG A 139 20.43 -2.34 10.51
C ARG A 139 20.00 -0.88 10.56
N GLU A 140 20.96 0.02 10.61
CA GLU A 140 20.74 1.44 10.35
C GLU A 140 21.18 1.82 8.94
N VAL A 141 20.40 2.68 8.30
CA VAL A 141 20.62 3.18 6.95
C VAL A 141 20.49 4.70 6.96
N ILE A 142 21.52 5.39 6.46
CA ILE A 142 21.45 6.83 6.24
C ILE A 142 20.72 7.05 4.91
N LEU A 143 19.59 7.74 4.98
CA LEU A 143 18.73 8.02 3.85
C LEU A 143 19.20 9.24 3.05
N GLY A 144 19.73 10.24 3.77
CA GLY A 144 20.36 11.44 3.24
C GLY A 144 19.55 12.73 3.42
N LYS A 145 19.98 13.85 2.83
CA LYS A 145 19.40 15.20 2.93
C LYS A 145 18.32 15.44 1.87
N ASP A 146 17.25 16.14 2.28
CA ASP A 146 16.15 16.54 1.40
C ASP A 146 16.62 17.21 0.09
N GLY A 147 16.07 16.76 -1.04
CA GLY A 147 16.26 17.36 -2.35
C GLY A 147 17.33 16.71 -3.24
N ASP A 148 18.04 15.70 -2.75
CA ASP A 148 18.95 14.89 -3.57
C ASP A 148 18.17 13.70 -4.21
N PRO A 149 18.04 13.66 -5.54
CA PRO A 149 17.33 12.58 -6.22
C PRO A 149 18.04 11.22 -6.16
N ASP A 150 19.36 11.21 -5.91
CA ASP A 150 20.17 9.99 -5.87
C ASP A 150 20.17 9.32 -4.49
N GLN A 151 19.45 9.90 -3.53
CA GLN A 151 19.39 9.44 -2.14
C GLN A 151 18.20 8.53 -1.84
N VAL A 152 18.33 7.76 -0.75
CA VAL A 152 17.28 6.85 -0.29
C VAL A 152 16.06 7.69 0.09
N GLN A 153 15.01 7.53 -0.68
CA GLN A 153 13.72 8.04 -0.30
C GLN A 153 13.22 7.18 0.86
N PRO A 154 12.69 7.80 1.92
CA PRO A 154 11.99 7.08 2.99
C PRO A 154 10.72 6.44 2.39
N LEU A 155 10.84 5.31 1.72
CA LEU A 155 9.77 4.54 1.10
C LEU A 155 10.08 3.07 1.32
N ILE A 156 9.04 2.25 1.39
CA ILE A 156 9.18 0.79 1.46
C ILE A 156 8.89 0.18 0.09
N ALA A 157 9.73 -0.77 -0.32
CA ALA A 157 9.70 -1.44 -1.63
C ALA A 157 9.39 -2.94 -1.55
N THR A 158 8.75 -3.37 -0.46
CA THR A 158 8.43 -4.78 -0.18
C THR A 158 7.66 -5.48 -1.28
N GLY A 159 6.72 -4.77 -1.92
CA GLY A 159 5.82 -5.35 -2.92
C GLY A 159 4.85 -6.41 -2.35
N PHE A 160 4.82 -6.61 -1.02
CA PHE A 160 3.99 -7.63 -0.37
C PHE A 160 2.52 -7.22 -0.26
N ALA A 161 2.24 -5.93 -0.02
CA ALA A 161 0.91 -5.42 0.30
C ALA A 161 0.42 -4.44 -0.76
N GLY A 162 -0.83 -4.59 -1.18
CA GLY A 162 -1.53 -3.65 -2.05
C GLY A 162 -1.66 -2.29 -1.38
N SER A 163 -1.76 -2.24 -0.05
CA SER A 163 -1.76 -0.99 0.70
C SER A 163 -0.39 -0.28 0.71
N ASP A 164 0.73 -1.01 0.68
CA ASP A 164 2.06 -0.40 0.50
C ASP A 164 2.13 0.29 -0.87
N LEU A 165 1.59 -0.37 -1.90
CA LEU A 165 1.53 0.16 -3.27
C LEU A 165 0.56 1.34 -3.42
N LEU A 166 -0.47 1.42 -2.58
CA LEU A 166 -1.33 2.62 -2.45
C LEU A 166 -0.52 3.83 -1.99
N VAL A 167 0.35 3.67 -0.98
CA VAL A 167 1.22 4.75 -0.50
C VAL A 167 2.22 5.15 -1.58
N LEU A 168 2.83 4.17 -2.27
CA LEU A 168 3.71 4.43 -3.40
C LEU A 168 3.00 5.22 -4.52
N GLN A 169 1.76 4.87 -4.87
CA GLN A 169 0.98 5.61 -5.87
C GLN A 169 0.73 7.05 -5.45
N LYS A 170 0.42 7.31 -4.17
CA LYS A 170 0.25 8.67 -3.63
C LYS A 170 1.55 9.45 -3.67
N PHE A 171 2.67 8.83 -3.29
CA PHE A 171 4.00 9.43 -3.40
C PHE A 171 4.33 9.83 -4.84
N ILE A 172 4.12 8.93 -5.82
CA ILE A 172 4.40 9.18 -7.23
C ILE A 172 3.55 10.36 -7.74
N THR A 173 2.28 10.39 -7.38
CA THR A 173 1.35 11.47 -7.78
C THR A 173 1.80 12.83 -7.25
N ALA A 174 2.18 12.89 -5.98
CA ALA A 174 2.62 14.12 -5.33
C ALA A 174 3.99 14.59 -5.84
N ASN A 175 4.96 13.67 -5.96
CA ASN A 175 6.38 14.01 -6.00
C ASN A 175 7.09 13.73 -7.35
N VAL A 176 6.51 12.91 -8.23
CA VAL A 176 7.14 12.53 -9.50
C VAL A 176 6.42 13.23 -10.65
N LYS A 177 7.07 14.20 -11.30
CA LYS A 177 6.47 14.98 -12.41
C LYS A 177 7.00 14.55 -13.77
N GLU A 178 8.17 13.92 -13.76
CA GLU A 178 8.88 13.41 -14.91
C GLU A 178 8.20 12.12 -15.43
N ASN A 179 8.42 11.83 -16.72
CA ASN A 179 7.93 10.59 -17.33
C ASN A 179 8.66 9.35 -16.83
N LYS A 180 9.95 9.49 -16.50
CA LYS A 180 10.77 8.45 -15.89
C LYS A 180 11.54 9.04 -14.72
N LYS A 181 11.61 8.31 -13.61
CA LYS A 181 12.40 8.70 -12.45
C LYS A 181 12.86 7.45 -11.71
N SER A 182 14.13 7.47 -11.33
CA SER A 182 14.69 6.49 -10.41
C SER A 182 14.77 7.11 -9.03
N PHE A 183 14.57 6.30 -8.00
CA PHE A 183 14.94 6.66 -6.64
C PHE A 183 15.31 5.41 -5.85
N LEU A 184 16.04 5.62 -4.76
CA LEU A 184 16.37 4.57 -3.82
C LEU A 184 15.21 4.42 -2.81
N ALA A 185 14.91 3.19 -2.40
CA ALA A 185 13.89 2.87 -1.40
C ALA A 185 14.42 1.79 -0.45
N LEU A 186 13.69 1.52 0.63
CA LEU A 186 14.05 0.51 1.61
C LEU A 186 13.26 -0.78 1.38
N ASP A 187 13.96 -1.91 1.30
CA ASP A 187 13.41 -3.23 1.48
C ASP A 187 13.86 -3.77 2.84
N PRO A 188 12.97 -3.80 3.85
CA PRO A 188 13.34 -4.14 5.21
C PRO A 188 13.57 -5.65 5.41
N PHE A 189 13.28 -6.48 4.41
CA PHE A 189 13.61 -7.91 4.43
C PHE A 189 15.02 -8.20 3.93
N ARG A 190 15.67 -7.22 3.28
CA ARG A 190 17.03 -7.32 2.71
C ARG A 190 18.09 -6.73 3.64
N LEU A 191 18.21 -7.20 4.88
CA LEU A 191 19.06 -6.54 5.88
C LEU A 191 20.53 -6.33 5.49
N THR A 192 21.08 -7.17 4.60
CA THR A 192 22.47 -7.02 4.13
C THR A 192 22.62 -5.88 3.12
N SER A 193 21.58 -5.64 2.31
CA SER A 193 21.51 -4.59 1.30
C SER A 193 20.08 -4.03 1.22
N PRO A 194 19.63 -3.29 2.25
CA PRO A 194 18.23 -2.88 2.38
C PRO A 194 17.86 -1.78 1.42
N VAL A 195 18.83 -1.13 0.80
CA VAL A 195 18.58 -0.07 -0.19
C VAL A 195 18.42 -0.70 -1.56
N VAL A 196 17.27 -0.44 -2.18
CA VAL A 196 16.91 -0.95 -3.51
C VAL A 196 16.59 0.21 -4.43
N LYS A 197 16.91 0.06 -5.72
CA LYS A 197 16.55 1.05 -6.74
C LYS A 197 15.15 0.75 -7.26
N LEU A 198 14.27 1.74 -7.19
CA LEU A 198 12.96 1.74 -7.84
C LEU A 198 13.03 2.61 -9.10
N ASP A 199 12.70 2.00 -10.23
CA ASP A 199 12.57 2.68 -11.52
C ASP A 199 11.08 2.88 -11.82
N ILE A 200 10.66 4.14 -11.91
CA ILE A 200 9.27 4.55 -12.18
C ILE A 200 9.15 5.07 -13.60
N GLU A 201 8.12 4.63 -14.31
CA GLU A 201 7.80 5.08 -15.66
C GLU A 201 6.30 5.34 -15.82
N ARG A 202 5.92 6.56 -16.26
CA ARG A 202 4.56 6.86 -16.69
C ARG A 202 4.32 6.20 -18.04
N LEU A 203 3.37 5.28 -18.08
CA LEU A 203 3.01 4.52 -19.28
C LEU A 203 1.78 5.14 -19.95
N ALA A 204 1.56 4.77 -21.22
CA ALA A 204 0.32 5.13 -21.91
C ALA A 204 -0.90 4.62 -21.10
N PRO A 205 -1.97 5.43 -20.99
CA PRO A 205 -3.17 5.03 -20.27
C PRO A 205 -3.81 3.81 -20.92
N VAL A 206 -4.57 3.07 -20.13
CA VAL A 206 -5.27 1.85 -20.56
C VAL A 206 -6.73 1.94 -20.12
N LYS A 207 -7.56 1.04 -20.64
CA LYS A 207 -8.94 0.93 -20.21
C LYS A 207 -9.08 -0.22 -19.22
N ILE A 208 -9.85 0.01 -18.16
CA ILE A 208 -10.33 -1.05 -17.28
C ILE A 208 -11.78 -1.33 -17.66
N LYS A 209 -12.07 -2.58 -18.02
CA LYS A 209 -13.42 -3.07 -18.29
C LYS A 209 -13.94 -3.84 -17.08
N THR A 210 -15.09 -3.40 -16.58
CA THR A 210 -15.81 -4.02 -15.47
C THR A 210 -17.10 -4.66 -15.97
N ASP A 211 -17.94 -5.19 -15.08
CA ASP A 211 -19.27 -5.69 -15.45
C ASP A 211 -20.28 -4.57 -15.76
N LYS A 212 -19.97 -3.32 -15.40
CA LYS A 212 -20.87 -2.16 -15.56
C LYS A 212 -20.36 -1.17 -16.61
N ASP A 213 -19.07 -0.83 -16.50
CA ASP A 213 -18.48 0.29 -17.22
C ASP A 213 -17.09 -0.04 -17.78
N THR A 214 -16.65 0.79 -18.71
CA THR A 214 -15.25 0.88 -19.13
C THR A 214 -14.72 2.25 -18.76
N ILE A 215 -13.59 2.30 -18.04
CA ILE A 215 -12.99 3.55 -17.58
C ILE A 215 -11.54 3.67 -18.06
N ASP A 216 -11.11 4.87 -18.40
CA ASP A 216 -9.70 5.16 -18.64
C ASP A 216 -8.95 5.30 -17.32
N VAL A 217 -7.77 4.71 -17.25
CA VAL A 217 -6.87 4.80 -16.09
C VAL A 217 -5.46 5.18 -16.51
N GLN A 218 -4.82 6.02 -15.69
CA GLN A 218 -3.40 6.29 -15.80
C GLN A 218 -2.62 5.08 -15.30
N ARG A 219 -1.57 4.74 -16.04
CA ARG A 219 -0.69 3.62 -15.73
C ARG A 219 0.71 4.09 -15.36
N VAL A 220 1.27 3.49 -14.32
CA VAL A 220 2.66 3.72 -13.92
C VAL A 220 3.36 2.38 -13.75
N GLY A 221 4.42 2.15 -14.52
CA GLY A 221 5.32 1.02 -14.34
C GLY A 221 6.26 1.27 -13.16
N VAL A 222 6.44 0.24 -12.33
CA VAL A 222 7.39 0.20 -11.23
C VAL A 222 8.27 -1.02 -11.43
N THR A 223 9.57 -0.81 -11.51
CA THR A 223 10.56 -1.88 -11.68
C THR A 223 11.60 -1.82 -10.58
N PHE A 224 11.96 -2.97 -10.03
CA PHE A 224 13.02 -3.10 -9.04
C PHE A 224 13.73 -4.45 -9.14
N LYS A 225 14.88 -4.58 -8.49
CA LYS A 225 15.66 -5.82 -8.48
C LYS A 225 15.76 -6.38 -7.07
N ASP A 226 15.63 -7.69 -6.94
CA ASP A 226 15.86 -8.39 -5.66
C ASP A 226 17.36 -8.53 -5.32
N GLU A 227 17.69 -9.31 -4.28
CA GLU A 227 19.08 -9.59 -3.90
C GLU A 227 19.85 -10.39 -4.93
N LYS A 228 19.16 -11.18 -5.75
CA LYS A 228 19.75 -12.00 -6.81
C LYS A 228 19.89 -11.24 -8.12
N GLY A 229 19.36 -10.02 -8.21
CA GLY A 229 19.35 -9.20 -9.41
C GLY A 229 18.20 -9.51 -10.36
N GLU A 230 17.25 -10.37 -9.95
CA GLU A 230 16.04 -10.67 -10.71
C GLU A 230 15.15 -9.43 -10.75
N THR A 231 14.61 -9.14 -11.94
CA THR A 231 13.83 -7.93 -12.17
C THR A 231 12.36 -8.21 -11.90
N PHE A 232 11.80 -7.48 -10.95
CA PHE A 232 10.38 -7.46 -10.63
C PHE A 232 9.75 -6.23 -11.28
N SER A 233 8.59 -6.40 -11.90
CA SER A 233 7.87 -5.30 -12.54
C SER A 233 6.37 -5.41 -12.28
N LEU A 234 5.78 -4.27 -11.92
CA LEU A 234 4.35 -4.12 -11.71
C LEU A 234 3.84 -2.83 -12.35
N GLU A 235 2.57 -2.81 -12.72
CA GLU A 235 1.87 -1.63 -13.22
C GLU A 235 0.84 -1.19 -12.19
N LEU A 236 0.94 0.05 -11.71
CA LEU A 236 -0.08 0.71 -10.88
C LEU A 236 -1.13 1.35 -11.80
N LEU A 237 -2.41 1.06 -11.57
CA LEU A 237 -3.54 1.57 -12.32
C LEU A 237 -4.31 2.56 -11.46
N SER A 238 -4.36 3.83 -11.86
CA SER A 238 -4.96 4.89 -11.06
C SER A 238 -5.93 5.75 -11.86
N LYS A 239 -6.97 6.23 -11.20
CA LYS A 239 -7.94 7.19 -11.73
C LYS A 239 -8.25 8.21 -10.65
N ASP A 240 -8.17 9.49 -10.99
CA ASP A 240 -8.46 10.61 -10.08
C ASP A 240 -7.69 10.50 -8.73
N ASN A 241 -6.42 10.10 -8.80
CA ASN A 241 -5.52 9.84 -7.66
C ASN A 241 -5.94 8.70 -6.72
N VAL A 242 -6.89 7.86 -7.15
CA VAL A 242 -7.30 6.63 -6.46
C VAL A 242 -6.67 5.44 -7.18
N LEU A 243 -5.94 4.61 -6.44
CA LEU A 243 -5.42 3.34 -6.94
C LEU A 243 -6.57 2.36 -7.17
N GLN A 244 -6.75 1.95 -8.41
CA GLN A 244 -7.81 1.03 -8.86
C GLN A 244 -7.35 -0.43 -8.76
N GLY A 245 -6.09 -0.67 -9.11
CA GLY A 245 -5.45 -1.97 -8.99
C GLY A 245 -3.98 -1.96 -9.39
N ILE A 246 -3.35 -3.12 -9.25
CA ILE A 246 -1.98 -3.42 -9.62
C ILE A 246 -2.01 -4.65 -10.51
N THR A 247 -1.24 -4.64 -11.59
CA THR A 247 -0.97 -5.86 -12.36
C THR A 247 0.50 -6.18 -12.32
N ALA A 248 0.84 -7.44 -12.07
CA ALA A 248 2.20 -7.95 -12.23
C ALA A 248 2.16 -9.20 -13.12
N GLU A 249 3.22 -9.42 -13.88
CA GLU A 249 3.31 -10.53 -14.81
C GLU A 249 4.59 -11.32 -14.55
N GLU A 250 4.43 -12.61 -14.27
CA GLU A 250 5.52 -13.56 -14.10
C GLU A 250 5.54 -14.53 -15.30
N PRO A 251 6.61 -15.33 -15.49
CA PRO A 251 6.68 -16.28 -16.59
C PRO A 251 5.50 -17.26 -16.63
N THR A 252 5.01 -17.70 -15.47
CA THR A 252 3.99 -18.75 -15.34
C THR A 252 2.63 -18.23 -14.88
N SER A 253 2.56 -17.00 -14.39
CA SER A 253 1.35 -16.46 -13.75
C SER A 253 1.12 -14.99 -14.12
N LYS A 254 -0.11 -14.53 -13.92
CA LYS A 254 -0.45 -13.10 -13.87
C LYS A 254 -1.09 -12.82 -12.53
N LEU A 255 -0.66 -11.75 -11.88
CA LEU A 255 -1.25 -11.25 -10.65
C LEU A 255 -2.06 -9.99 -10.97
N LEU A 256 -3.30 -9.98 -10.53
CA LEU A 256 -4.15 -8.80 -10.49
C LEU A 256 -4.53 -8.55 -9.03
N ILE A 257 -4.11 -7.41 -8.49
CA ILE A 257 -4.59 -6.89 -7.22
C ILE A 257 -5.56 -5.77 -7.55
N TYR A 258 -6.78 -5.76 -7.01
CA TYR A 258 -7.76 -4.71 -7.33
C TYR A 258 -8.58 -4.35 -6.12
N ARG A 259 -9.09 -3.11 -6.10
CA ARG A 259 -10.05 -2.64 -5.11
C ARG A 259 -11.37 -3.40 -5.26
N SER A 260 -11.58 -4.46 -4.49
CA SER A 260 -12.80 -5.28 -4.54
C SER A 260 -14.01 -4.54 -3.99
N ASP A 261 -13.79 -3.53 -3.15
CA ASP A 261 -14.81 -2.57 -2.73
C ASP A 261 -15.33 -1.70 -3.89
N LEU A 262 -14.48 -1.41 -4.89
CA LEU A 262 -14.86 -0.68 -6.11
C LEU A 262 -15.33 -1.63 -7.22
N TYR A 263 -14.71 -2.80 -7.32
CA TYR A 263 -14.92 -3.78 -8.39
C TYR A 263 -15.18 -5.18 -7.83
N PRO A 264 -16.36 -5.49 -7.26
CA PRO A 264 -16.59 -6.76 -6.56
C PRO A 264 -16.35 -8.03 -7.41
N LYS A 265 -16.53 -7.92 -8.73
CA LYS A 265 -16.31 -9.00 -9.71
C LYS A 265 -14.92 -8.98 -10.36
N GLY A 266 -14.04 -8.08 -9.93
CA GLY A 266 -12.78 -7.79 -10.60
C GLY A 266 -12.97 -6.98 -11.88
N PHE A 267 -11.89 -6.85 -12.63
CA PHE A 267 -11.88 -6.14 -13.91
C PHE A 267 -10.85 -6.72 -14.87
N GLU A 268 -10.99 -6.39 -16.15
CA GLU A 268 -10.04 -6.70 -17.21
C GLU A 268 -9.29 -5.44 -17.66
N VAL A 269 -7.98 -5.55 -17.84
CA VAL A 269 -7.17 -4.47 -18.44
C VAL A 269 -7.16 -4.64 -19.95
N VAL A 270 -7.71 -3.65 -20.65
CA VAL A 270 -7.77 -3.56 -22.11
C VAL A 270 -6.66 -2.59 -22.56
N LYS A 271 -5.60 -3.16 -23.15
CA LYS A 271 -4.42 -2.44 -23.66
C LYS A 271 -4.58 -2.08 -25.13
#